data_AF-A0A2E6H5W1-F1
#
_entry.id   AF-A0A2E6H5W1-F1
#
_cell.length_a   1.000
_cell.length_b   1.000
_cell.length_c   1.000
_cell.angle_alpha   90.00
_cell.angle_beta   90.00
_cell.angle_gamma   90.00
#
_symmetry.space_group_name_H-M   'P 1'
#
loop_
_entity.id
_entity.type
_entity.pdbx_description
1 polymer ?
#
loop_
_entity_poly.entity_id
_entity_poly.type
_entity_poly.pdbx_seq_one_letter_code
_entity_poly.pdbx_strand_id
1 'polypeptide(L)'
;MKLLREYIKELIREAAKGPGSLGNMKVYLSRDDGDIEIWIADPKEVDYWKNNSSKNLGMTSIMNRASIGILSAVKSDEADCLGGYEISWAHVDDEAKGFGPMLYDIAMETATAEGSGLLPDRRNISSDAYSIWNYYATRRPDVITIQLDDLSGRLTPETKGDDCPQWLSYEHQDGYFWDEENEETPWDPYGKDILLQSPLSKLYKSTGSPTLDALSSAGRLVKL
;
A
#
# COMPACT_ATOMS: atom_id res chain seq x y z
N MET A 1 -15.61 -3.92 18.93
CA MET A 1 -16.72 -3.27 18.16
C MET A 1 -16.74 -1.74 18.21
N LYS A 2 -16.06 -1.04 19.13
CA LYS A 2 -16.03 0.44 19.16
C LYS A 2 -15.14 1.03 18.06
N LEU A 3 -13.97 0.43 17.83
CA LEU A 3 -13.00 0.83 16.80
C LEU A 3 -13.56 0.78 15.37
N LEU A 4 -14.24 -0.32 15.01
CA LEU A 4 -14.89 -0.46 13.69
C LEU A 4 -15.92 0.67 13.41
N ARG A 5 -16.61 1.17 14.43
CA ARG A 5 -17.60 2.25 14.29
C ARG A 5 -16.97 3.65 14.17
N GLU A 6 -15.78 3.85 14.73
CA GLU A 6 -15.03 5.11 14.59
C GLU A 6 -14.33 5.16 13.23
N TYR A 7 -13.74 4.04 12.78
CA TYR A 7 -13.19 3.86 11.44
C TYR A 7 -14.22 4.10 10.32
N ILE A 8 -15.43 3.53 10.45
CA ILE A 8 -16.53 3.80 9.48
C ILE A 8 -16.88 5.30 9.42
N LYS A 9 -16.78 6.05 10.53
CA LYS A 9 -17.08 7.49 10.54
C LYS A 9 -15.98 8.33 9.89
N GLU A 10 -14.73 7.91 9.98
CA GLU A 10 -13.62 8.58 9.28
C GLU A 10 -13.62 8.28 7.78
N LEU A 11 -13.88 7.04 7.37
CA LEU A 11 -14.10 6.71 5.95
C LEU A 11 -15.23 7.54 5.33
N ILE A 12 -16.33 7.77 6.07
CA ILE A 12 -17.44 8.62 5.63
C ILE A 12 -17.02 10.10 5.49
N ARG A 13 -16.06 10.58 6.29
CA ARG A 13 -15.53 11.95 6.15
C ARG A 13 -14.61 12.10 4.94
N GLU A 14 -13.92 11.04 4.56
CA GLU A 14 -12.96 11.04 3.43
C GLU A 14 -13.55 10.48 2.11
N ALA A 15 -14.87 10.26 2.06
CA ALA A 15 -15.56 9.63 0.92
C ALA A 15 -14.98 8.25 0.51
N ALA A 16 -14.32 7.57 1.46
CA ALA A 16 -13.73 6.27 1.24
C ALA A 16 -14.79 5.17 1.17
N LYS A 17 -14.67 4.32 0.16
CA LYS A 17 -15.58 3.21 -0.15
C LYS A 17 -14.98 1.92 0.38
N GLY A 18 -15.78 1.15 1.12
CA GLY A 18 -15.39 -0.15 1.65
C GLY A 18 -16.08 -1.33 0.91
N PRO A 19 -15.95 -2.56 1.43
CA PRO A 19 -16.52 -3.76 0.81
C PRO A 19 -18.03 -3.66 0.50
N GLY A 20 -18.80 -2.96 1.34
CA GLY A 20 -20.23 -2.74 1.15
C GLY A 20 -20.59 -1.86 -0.06
N SER A 21 -19.64 -1.10 -0.59
CA SER A 21 -19.84 -0.19 -1.73
C SER A 21 -19.60 -0.86 -3.09
N LEU A 22 -19.18 -2.12 -3.14
CA LEU A 22 -18.82 -2.82 -4.38
C LEU A 22 -20.01 -3.10 -5.31
N GLY A 23 -21.25 -3.09 -4.81
CA GLY A 23 -22.41 -3.47 -5.61
C GLY A 23 -22.25 -4.88 -6.17
N ASN A 24 -22.20 -5.02 -7.51
CA ASN A 24 -21.99 -6.31 -8.18
C ASN A 24 -20.51 -6.65 -8.42
N MET A 25 -19.61 -5.69 -8.25
CA MET A 25 -18.19 -5.87 -8.49
C MET A 25 -17.57 -6.84 -7.48
N LYS A 26 -16.40 -7.34 -7.83
CA LYS A 26 -15.59 -8.22 -7.00
C LYS A 26 -14.17 -7.69 -6.90
N VAL A 27 -13.52 -8.07 -5.82
CA VAL A 27 -12.08 -7.92 -5.63
C VAL A 27 -11.43 -9.21 -6.10
N TYR A 28 -10.51 -9.10 -7.05
CA TYR A 28 -9.66 -10.18 -7.52
C TYR A 28 -8.30 -9.99 -6.89
N LEU A 29 -7.77 -11.03 -6.25
CA LEU A 29 -6.48 -11.04 -5.59
C LEU A 29 -5.63 -12.15 -6.21
N SER A 30 -4.56 -11.78 -6.89
CA SER A 30 -3.50 -12.69 -7.31
C SER A 30 -2.31 -12.54 -6.36
N ARG A 31 -1.68 -13.65 -6.04
CA ARG A 31 -0.52 -13.68 -5.15
C ARG A 31 0.46 -14.76 -5.58
N ASP A 32 1.70 -14.34 -5.84
CA ASP A 32 2.85 -15.21 -6.10
C ASP A 32 3.96 -14.95 -5.08
N ASP A 33 5.08 -15.69 -5.15
CA ASP A 33 6.22 -15.46 -4.23
C ASP A 33 6.93 -14.15 -4.57
N GLY A 34 6.48 -13.07 -3.93
CA GLY A 34 7.02 -11.73 -4.11
C GLY A 34 6.00 -10.71 -4.56
N ASP A 35 4.86 -11.13 -5.12
CA ASP A 35 3.92 -10.20 -5.77
C ASP A 35 2.50 -10.32 -5.20
N ILE A 36 1.88 -9.17 -4.96
CA ILE A 36 0.47 -9.00 -4.62
C ILE A 36 -0.17 -8.12 -5.69
N GLU A 37 -1.11 -8.67 -6.45
CA GLU A 37 -1.90 -7.89 -7.41
C GLU A 37 -3.38 -7.94 -7.03
N ILE A 38 -4.00 -6.76 -6.98
CA ILE A 38 -5.39 -6.58 -6.55
C ILE A 38 -6.13 -5.79 -7.62
N TRP A 39 -7.32 -6.26 -8.01
CA TRP A 39 -8.21 -5.54 -8.92
C TRP A 39 -9.63 -5.46 -8.40
N ILE A 40 -10.29 -4.34 -8.65
CA ILE A 40 -11.74 -4.20 -8.52
C ILE A 40 -12.33 -4.23 -9.93
N ALA A 41 -13.19 -5.22 -10.21
CA ALA A 41 -13.81 -5.37 -11.53
C ALA A 41 -15.23 -5.93 -11.43
N ASP A 42 -16.08 -5.60 -12.41
CA ASP A 42 -17.32 -6.33 -12.63
C ASP A 42 -16.98 -7.69 -13.28
N PRO A 43 -17.47 -8.82 -12.73
CA PRO A 43 -17.27 -10.14 -13.35
C PRO A 43 -17.66 -10.20 -14.83
N LYS A 44 -18.67 -9.44 -15.27
CA LYS A 44 -19.08 -9.39 -16.68
C LYS A 44 -18.02 -8.77 -17.58
N GLU A 45 -17.31 -7.74 -17.09
CA GLU A 45 -16.20 -7.13 -17.83
C GLU A 45 -15.02 -8.10 -17.93
N VAL A 46 -14.73 -8.82 -16.84
CA VAL A 46 -13.71 -9.88 -16.84
C VAL A 46 -14.06 -10.98 -17.86
N ASP A 47 -15.30 -11.45 -17.88
CA ASP A 47 -15.77 -12.46 -18.84
C ASP A 47 -15.79 -11.94 -20.28
N TYR A 48 -16.14 -10.67 -20.49
CA TYR A 48 -16.08 -10.02 -21.79
C TYR A 48 -14.65 -10.08 -22.36
N TRP A 49 -13.66 -9.64 -21.58
CA TRP A 49 -12.25 -9.62 -22.01
C TRP A 49 -11.66 -11.02 -22.19
N LYS A 50 -12.08 -12.01 -21.39
CA LYS A 50 -11.72 -13.42 -21.59
C LYS A 50 -12.18 -13.96 -22.95
N ASN A 51 -13.40 -13.63 -23.37
CA ASN A 51 -14.03 -14.23 -24.54
C ASN A 51 -13.81 -13.45 -25.85
N ASN A 52 -13.54 -12.14 -25.77
CA ASN A 52 -13.44 -11.26 -26.94
C ASN A 52 -12.01 -10.81 -27.26
N SER A 53 -11.01 -11.34 -26.55
CA SER A 53 -9.64 -11.04 -26.89
C SER A 53 -9.18 -11.81 -28.13
N SER A 54 -8.87 -11.06 -29.20
CA SER A 54 -8.33 -11.61 -30.46
C SER A 54 -6.93 -12.23 -30.32
N LYS A 55 -6.27 -12.03 -29.18
CA LYS A 55 -4.99 -12.65 -28.80
C LYS A 55 -5.22 -13.46 -27.51
N ASN A 56 -4.54 -14.59 -27.32
CA ASN A 56 -4.53 -15.29 -26.02
C ASN A 56 -3.87 -14.38 -24.96
N LEU A 57 -4.64 -13.50 -24.32
CA LEU A 57 -4.15 -12.63 -23.27
C LEU A 57 -3.95 -13.45 -22.00
N GLY A 58 -2.86 -13.17 -21.29
CA GLY A 58 -2.70 -13.63 -19.91
C GLY A 58 -3.72 -12.98 -18.98
N MET A 59 -3.95 -13.61 -17.83
CA MET A 59 -4.94 -13.16 -16.83
C MET A 59 -4.70 -11.71 -16.39
N THR A 60 -3.46 -11.33 -16.07
CA THR A 60 -3.10 -9.95 -15.70
C THR A 60 -3.52 -8.92 -16.76
N SER A 61 -3.29 -9.22 -18.05
CA SER A 61 -3.74 -8.32 -19.14
C SER A 61 -5.26 -8.21 -19.25
N ILE A 62 -5.99 -9.28 -18.92
CA ILE A 62 -7.46 -9.27 -18.88
C ILE A 62 -7.92 -8.41 -17.70
N MET A 63 -7.35 -8.64 -16.51
CA MET A 63 -7.70 -7.91 -15.30
C MET A 63 -7.43 -6.42 -15.43
N ASN A 64 -6.25 -6.02 -15.91
CA ASN A 64 -5.89 -4.61 -16.13
C ASN A 64 -6.84 -3.87 -17.08
N ARG A 65 -7.53 -4.57 -17.98
CA ARG A 65 -8.51 -3.97 -18.91
C ARG A 65 -9.92 -3.96 -18.37
N ALA A 66 -10.26 -4.91 -17.50
CA ALA A 66 -11.58 -5.05 -16.90
C ALA A 66 -11.74 -4.22 -15.62
N SER A 67 -10.62 -3.90 -14.96
CA SER A 67 -10.62 -3.30 -13.63
C SER A 67 -10.85 -1.80 -13.67
N ILE A 68 -11.61 -1.30 -12.69
CA ILE A 68 -11.75 0.13 -12.39
C ILE A 68 -10.83 0.60 -11.26
N GLY A 69 -10.09 -0.33 -10.68
CA GLY A 69 -9.13 -0.07 -9.61
C GLY A 69 -8.13 -1.20 -9.52
N ILE A 70 -6.87 -0.84 -9.33
CA ILE A 70 -5.74 -1.76 -9.28
C ILE A 70 -4.76 -1.31 -8.20
N LEU A 71 -4.18 -2.28 -7.50
CA LEU A 71 -2.99 -2.08 -6.67
C LEU A 71 -2.05 -3.27 -6.84
N SER A 72 -0.80 -2.97 -7.13
CA SER A 72 0.30 -3.93 -7.20
C SER A 72 1.33 -3.59 -6.13
N ALA A 73 1.77 -4.61 -5.40
CA ALA A 73 2.86 -4.51 -4.43
C ALA A 73 3.82 -5.67 -4.65
N VAL A 74 5.11 -5.41 -4.55
CA VAL A 74 6.18 -6.38 -4.79
C VAL A 74 7.15 -6.39 -3.62
N LYS A 75 7.76 -7.52 -3.27
CA LYS A 75 8.88 -7.52 -2.33
C LYS A 75 9.96 -6.57 -2.85
N SER A 76 10.46 -5.70 -1.98
CA SER A 76 11.47 -4.72 -2.38
C SER A 76 12.69 -5.44 -2.97
N ASP A 77 13.14 -5.01 -4.15
CA ASP A 77 14.30 -5.55 -4.85
C ASP A 77 15.59 -4.78 -4.54
N GLU A 78 15.47 -3.59 -3.96
CA GLU A 78 16.58 -2.69 -3.65
C GLU A 78 17.25 -3.01 -2.31
N ALA A 79 16.47 -3.45 -1.32
CA ALA A 79 16.95 -3.86 -0.01
C ALA A 79 15.95 -4.82 0.66
N ASP A 80 16.35 -5.50 1.74
CA ASP A 80 15.49 -6.46 2.44
C ASP A 80 14.22 -5.78 2.99
N CYS A 81 14.34 -4.59 3.58
CA CYS A 81 13.22 -3.84 4.12
C CYS A 81 12.27 -4.65 5.02
N LEU A 82 12.85 -5.53 5.85
CA LEU A 82 12.20 -6.51 6.70
C LEU A 82 11.31 -7.48 5.90
N GLY A 83 11.71 -7.79 4.67
CA GLY A 83 10.96 -8.59 3.70
C GLY A 83 9.66 -7.92 3.24
N GLY A 84 9.56 -6.59 3.31
CA GLY A 84 8.32 -5.85 3.08
C GLY A 84 7.92 -5.73 1.60
N TYR A 85 6.61 -5.57 1.37
CA TYR A 85 6.03 -5.39 0.04
C TYR A 85 5.88 -3.90 -0.26
N GLU A 86 6.65 -3.42 -1.23
CA GLU A 86 6.62 -2.06 -1.77
C GLU A 86 5.47 -1.89 -2.75
N ILE A 87 4.70 -0.80 -2.64
CA ILE A 87 3.74 -0.42 -3.68
C ILE A 87 4.50 -0.11 -4.97
N SER A 88 4.15 -0.79 -6.06
CA SER A 88 4.72 -0.54 -7.39
C SER A 88 3.73 0.12 -8.35
N TRP A 89 2.42 -0.03 -8.08
CA TRP A 89 1.37 0.61 -8.85
C TRP A 89 0.10 0.74 -8.03
N ALA A 90 -0.58 1.88 -8.09
CA ALA A 90 -1.91 2.04 -7.53
C ALA A 90 -2.71 3.03 -8.37
N HIS A 91 -3.91 2.63 -8.78
CA HIS A 91 -4.79 3.48 -9.58
C HIS A 91 -6.25 3.12 -9.33
N VAL A 92 -7.12 4.14 -9.36
CA VAL A 92 -8.57 3.97 -9.41
C VAL A 92 -9.13 4.95 -10.44
N ASP A 93 -10.10 4.49 -11.23
CA ASP A 93 -10.79 5.35 -12.18
C ASP A 93 -11.59 6.44 -11.46
N ASP A 94 -11.92 7.51 -12.17
CA ASP A 94 -12.60 8.69 -11.59
C ASP A 94 -13.95 8.31 -10.95
N GLU A 95 -14.71 7.39 -11.56
CA GLU A 95 -15.98 6.87 -11.04
C GLU A 95 -15.78 5.95 -9.82
N ALA A 96 -14.57 5.38 -9.69
CA ALA A 96 -14.15 4.47 -8.64
C ALA A 96 -13.48 5.19 -7.45
N LYS A 97 -13.38 6.54 -7.48
CA LYS A 97 -12.87 7.35 -6.36
C LYS A 97 -13.45 6.90 -5.03
N GLY A 98 -12.57 6.84 -4.03
CA GLY A 98 -12.85 6.34 -2.69
C GLY A 98 -12.45 4.87 -2.45
N PHE A 99 -12.25 4.04 -3.49
CA PHE A 99 -11.79 2.66 -3.27
C PHE A 99 -10.30 2.50 -2.98
N GLY A 100 -9.49 3.55 -3.19
CA GLY A 100 -8.05 3.54 -2.93
C GLY A 100 -7.70 2.98 -1.55
N PRO A 101 -8.18 3.58 -0.43
CA PRO A 101 -7.89 3.07 0.92
C PRO A 101 -8.22 1.59 1.13
N MET A 102 -9.30 1.08 0.52
CA MET A 102 -9.65 -0.34 0.61
C MET A 102 -8.62 -1.23 -0.11
N LEU A 103 -8.10 -0.80 -1.27
CA LEU A 103 -7.03 -1.53 -1.97
C LEU A 103 -5.76 -1.62 -1.11
N TYR A 104 -5.36 -0.52 -0.47
CA TYR A 104 -4.20 -0.49 0.43
C TYR A 104 -4.44 -1.36 1.67
N ASP A 105 -5.63 -1.33 2.26
CA ASP A 105 -5.97 -2.19 3.39
C ASP A 105 -5.88 -3.68 2.99
N ILE A 106 -6.40 -4.07 1.81
CA ILE A 106 -6.28 -5.46 1.31
C ILE A 106 -4.81 -5.85 1.13
N ALA A 107 -3.99 -4.98 0.52
CA ALA A 107 -2.56 -5.25 0.31
C ALA A 107 -1.82 -5.41 1.64
N MET A 108 -2.07 -4.52 2.59
CA MET A 108 -1.45 -4.55 3.92
C MET A 108 -1.87 -5.77 4.73
N GLU A 109 -3.16 -6.13 4.72
CA GLU A 109 -3.65 -7.33 5.38
C GLU A 109 -3.03 -8.60 4.76
N THR A 110 -2.88 -8.63 3.42
CA THR A 110 -2.25 -9.74 2.70
C THR A 110 -0.76 -9.86 3.07
N ALA A 111 0.01 -8.77 2.95
CA ALA A 111 1.43 -8.75 3.30
C ALA A 111 1.67 -9.12 4.78
N THR A 112 0.77 -8.69 5.67
CA THR A 112 0.86 -9.02 7.10
C THR A 112 0.60 -10.50 7.36
N ALA A 113 -0.40 -11.09 6.68
CA ALA A 113 -0.69 -12.52 6.79
C ALA A 113 0.48 -13.40 6.31
N GLU A 114 1.35 -12.87 5.45
CA GLU A 114 2.58 -13.53 4.98
C GLU A 114 3.79 -13.34 5.90
N GLY A 115 3.60 -12.67 7.04
CA GLY A 115 4.64 -12.47 8.05
C GLY A 115 5.37 -11.13 7.94
N SER A 116 5.12 -10.36 6.87
CA SER A 116 5.80 -9.09 6.60
C SER A 116 4.85 -7.89 6.83
N GLY A 117 4.97 -6.83 6.03
CA GLY A 117 4.09 -5.68 5.96
C GLY A 117 4.20 -4.96 4.62
N LEU A 118 3.49 -3.85 4.50
CA LEU A 118 3.43 -3.03 3.30
C LEU A 118 4.26 -1.75 3.50
N LEU A 119 4.96 -1.32 2.46
CA LEU A 119 5.67 -0.05 2.42
C LEU A 119 5.21 0.83 1.24
N PRO A 120 5.30 2.17 1.38
CA PRO A 120 5.15 3.09 0.28
C PRO A 120 6.11 2.78 -0.86
N ASP A 121 5.69 3.14 -2.09
CA ASP A 121 6.60 3.26 -3.23
C ASP A 121 7.80 4.09 -2.81
N ARG A 122 9.00 3.57 -3.05
CA ARG A 122 10.22 4.24 -2.63
C ARG A 122 10.57 5.35 -3.57
N ARG A 123 10.25 5.29 -4.86
CA ARG A 123 10.75 6.15 -5.95
C ARG A 123 9.84 7.30 -6.32
N ASN A 124 8.53 7.11 -6.29
CA ASN A 124 7.59 8.19 -6.60
C ASN A 124 6.27 8.02 -5.84
N ILE A 125 5.73 9.11 -5.30
CA ILE A 125 4.44 9.07 -4.63
C ILE A 125 3.59 10.31 -4.94
N SER A 126 2.30 10.08 -5.17
CA SER A 126 1.33 11.16 -5.36
C SER A 126 0.90 11.77 -4.01
N SER A 127 0.35 12.99 -4.04
CA SER A 127 -0.25 13.61 -2.85
C SER A 127 -1.34 12.76 -2.20
N ASP A 128 -2.12 12.05 -3.03
CA ASP A 128 -3.22 11.21 -2.58
C ASP A 128 -2.69 9.96 -1.87
N ALA A 129 -1.65 9.32 -2.45
CA ALA A 129 -1.00 8.17 -1.83
C ALA A 129 -0.25 8.57 -0.55
N TYR A 130 0.44 9.71 -0.52
CA TYR A 130 1.06 10.26 0.69
C TYR A 130 0.04 10.43 1.82
N SER A 131 -1.15 10.95 1.49
CA SER A 131 -2.23 11.15 2.46
C SER A 131 -2.69 9.84 3.11
N ILE A 132 -2.70 8.73 2.37
CA ILE A 132 -3.00 7.39 2.90
C ILE A 132 -1.94 6.97 3.93
N TRP A 133 -0.65 7.10 3.62
CA TRP A 133 0.42 6.72 4.55
C TRP A 133 0.45 7.60 5.79
N ASN A 134 0.27 8.91 5.64
CA ASN A 134 0.14 9.82 6.76
C ASN A 134 -1.06 9.45 7.66
N TYR A 135 -2.18 9.07 7.05
CA TYR A 135 -3.35 8.61 7.77
C TYR A 135 -3.08 7.30 8.52
N TYR A 136 -2.40 6.32 7.90
CA TYR A 136 -1.97 5.09 8.57
C TYR A 136 -1.03 5.36 9.74
N ALA A 137 -0.07 6.28 9.58
CA ALA A 137 0.90 6.61 10.62
C ALA A 137 0.28 7.33 11.83
N THR A 138 -0.78 8.12 11.62
CA THR A 138 -1.26 9.07 12.65
C THR A 138 -2.67 8.80 13.15
N ARG A 139 -3.51 8.06 12.39
CA ARG A 139 -4.95 7.91 12.68
C ARG A 139 -5.46 6.48 12.72
N ARG A 140 -4.65 5.48 12.33
CA ARG A 140 -5.06 4.07 12.35
C ARG A 140 -4.46 3.30 13.53
N PRO A 141 -5.18 3.18 14.66
CA PRO A 141 -4.69 2.43 15.82
C PRO A 141 -4.65 0.91 15.59
N ASP A 142 -5.32 0.42 14.54
CA ASP A 142 -5.33 -0.96 14.10
C ASP A 142 -4.20 -1.30 13.11
N VAL A 143 -3.32 -0.33 12.84
CA VAL A 143 -2.11 -0.49 12.03
C VAL A 143 -0.88 -0.34 12.94
N ILE A 144 -0.01 -1.33 12.90
CA ILE A 144 1.30 -1.30 13.56
C ILE A 144 2.29 -0.65 12.59
N THR A 145 2.96 0.39 13.05
CA THR A 145 4.01 1.08 12.30
C THR A 145 5.38 0.64 12.82
N ILE A 146 6.26 0.27 11.91
CA ILE A 146 7.64 -0.11 12.18
C ILE A 146 8.53 0.90 11.48
N GLN A 147 9.38 1.57 12.24
CA GLN A 147 10.37 2.48 11.67
C GLN A 147 11.43 1.67 10.92
N LEU A 148 11.71 2.06 9.68
CA LEU A 148 12.81 1.53 8.89
C LEU A 148 14.01 2.48 8.97
N ASP A 149 15.18 1.95 8.63
CA ASP A 149 16.42 2.71 8.58
C ASP A 149 16.72 3.15 7.14
N ASP A 150 17.73 4.00 7.00
CA ASP A 150 18.36 4.25 5.71
C ASP A 150 19.34 3.13 5.32
N LEU A 151 19.82 3.16 4.07
CA LEU A 151 20.76 2.16 3.54
C LEU A 151 22.10 2.09 4.30
N SER A 152 22.39 3.05 5.18
CA SER A 152 23.60 3.07 5.99
C SER A 152 23.37 2.49 7.40
N GLY A 153 22.14 2.12 7.77
CA GLY A 153 21.82 1.51 9.07
C GLY A 153 22.13 2.43 10.25
N ARG A 154 21.86 3.73 10.12
CA ARG A 154 22.29 4.75 11.09
C ARG A 154 21.31 4.95 12.25
N LEU A 155 20.02 4.72 12.05
CA LEU A 155 18.98 4.92 13.06
C LEU A 155 18.89 3.76 14.04
N THR A 156 19.03 2.54 13.54
CA THR A 156 18.85 1.25 14.22
C THR A 156 19.96 0.27 13.81
N PRO A 157 21.25 0.59 14.02
CA PRO A 157 22.40 -0.22 13.54
C PRO A 157 22.42 -1.67 14.04
N GLU A 158 21.76 -1.95 15.16
CA GLU A 158 21.59 -3.28 15.73
C GLU A 158 20.46 -4.10 15.11
N THR A 159 19.50 -3.45 14.46
CA THR A 159 18.42 -4.13 13.73
C THR A 159 18.96 -4.53 12.36
N LYS A 160 18.54 -5.70 11.88
CA LYS A 160 19.03 -6.25 10.61
C LYS A 160 17.85 -6.42 9.67
N GLY A 161 18.07 -6.02 8.43
CA GLY A 161 17.08 -6.10 7.36
C GLY A 161 16.16 -4.89 7.27
N ASP A 162 16.18 -3.94 8.22
CA ASP A 162 15.37 -2.71 8.18
C ASP A 162 16.00 -1.55 7.40
N ASP A 163 17.23 -1.71 6.91
CA ASP A 163 17.89 -0.78 6.01
C ASP A 163 17.12 -0.67 4.69
N CYS A 164 16.64 0.52 4.36
CA CYS A 164 15.82 0.76 3.17
C CYS A 164 16.25 2.03 2.42
N PRO A 165 15.89 2.12 1.14
CA PRO A 165 15.87 3.40 0.44
C PRO A 165 14.92 4.41 1.11
N GLN A 166 15.40 5.64 1.33
CA GLN A 166 14.64 6.68 2.04
C GLN A 166 14.53 8.01 1.28
N TRP A 167 14.89 8.05 -0.01
CA TRP A 167 14.96 9.32 -0.76
C TRP A 167 13.67 10.13 -0.74
N LEU A 168 12.49 9.51 -0.87
CA LEU A 168 11.22 10.24 -0.78
C LEU A 168 10.93 10.77 0.62
N SER A 169 11.42 10.12 1.68
CA SER A 169 11.24 10.63 3.05
C SER A 169 11.90 12.00 3.22
N TYR A 170 12.99 12.25 2.50
CA TYR A 170 13.69 13.53 2.51
C TYR A 170 13.10 14.54 1.52
N GLU A 171 12.71 14.11 0.31
CA GLU A 171 12.17 15.00 -0.74
C GLU A 171 10.76 15.53 -0.46
N HIS A 172 9.94 14.79 0.30
CA HIS A 172 8.56 15.22 0.63
C HIS A 172 8.46 16.24 1.76
N GLN A 173 9.59 16.65 2.36
CA GLN A 173 9.67 17.87 3.16
C GLN A 173 10.27 18.96 2.29
N ASP A 174 9.78 20.21 2.39
CA ASP A 174 10.21 21.32 1.54
C ASP A 174 11.76 21.43 1.44
N GLY A 175 12.33 20.93 0.33
CA GLY A 175 13.76 20.96 0.07
C GLY A 175 14.27 19.73 -0.69
N TYR A 176 14.92 19.93 -1.83
CA TYR A 176 15.75 18.91 -2.46
C TYR A 176 16.94 18.62 -1.52
N PHE A 177 16.84 17.57 -0.72
CA PHE A 177 17.82 17.24 0.32
C PHE A 177 18.93 16.28 -0.17
N TRP A 178 18.97 15.98 -1.46
CA TRP A 178 20.01 15.16 -2.07
C TRP A 178 21.12 16.04 -2.63
N ASP A 179 21.97 16.52 -1.74
CA ASP A 179 23.36 16.82 -2.08
C ASP A 179 24.25 15.93 -1.20
N GLU A 180 25.25 15.27 -1.80
CA GLU A 180 26.31 14.56 -1.07
C GLU A 180 27.06 15.52 -0.12
N GLU A 181 26.88 16.83 -0.30
CA GLU A 181 27.41 17.92 0.52
C GLU A 181 26.50 18.35 1.69
N ASN A 182 25.36 17.69 1.95
CA ASN A 182 24.56 18.03 3.14
C ASN A 182 25.33 17.63 4.41
N GLU A 183 26.05 18.62 4.96
CA GLU A 183 26.77 18.51 6.21
C GLU A 183 25.84 17.99 7.30
N GLU A 184 26.31 17.00 8.04
CA GLU A 184 25.73 16.64 9.33
C GLU A 184 25.51 17.90 10.14
N THR A 185 24.25 18.29 10.29
CA THR A 185 23.95 19.35 11.25
C THR A 185 24.00 18.72 12.64
N PRO A 186 24.61 19.38 13.63
CA PRO A 186 24.53 18.92 15.03
C PRO A 186 23.09 18.80 15.55
N TRP A 187 22.12 19.40 14.87
CA TRP A 187 20.72 19.49 15.28
C TRP A 187 19.85 18.38 14.69
N ASP A 188 20.15 17.93 13.48
CA ASP A 188 19.50 16.80 12.83
C ASP A 188 20.54 16.01 12.02
N PRO A 189 21.37 15.19 12.69
CA PRO A 189 22.43 14.46 12.02
C PRO A 189 21.80 13.49 11.02
N TYR A 190 22.13 13.71 9.73
CA TYR A 190 21.68 12.89 8.60
C TYR A 190 20.16 12.88 8.37
N GLY A 191 19.40 13.87 8.86
CA GLY A 191 17.95 13.90 8.67
C GLY A 191 17.20 12.86 9.53
N LYS A 192 17.75 12.48 10.68
CA LYS A 192 17.13 11.58 11.65
C LYS A 192 15.70 12.00 12.00
N ASP A 193 15.48 13.27 12.32
CA ASP A 193 14.15 13.77 12.69
C ASP A 193 13.20 13.73 11.50
N ILE A 194 13.70 14.00 10.29
CA ILE A 194 12.95 13.86 9.03
C ILE A 194 12.49 12.40 8.86
N LEU A 195 13.40 11.43 9.00
CA LEU A 195 13.05 10.01 8.93
C LEU A 195 12.02 9.62 9.99
N LEU A 196 12.25 9.97 11.25
CA LEU A 196 11.34 9.59 12.34
C LEU A 196 9.91 10.13 12.12
N GLN A 197 9.78 11.32 11.54
CA GLN A 197 8.48 11.95 11.28
C GLN A 197 7.84 11.50 9.97
N SER A 198 8.62 11.12 8.97
CA SER A 198 8.11 10.76 7.65
C SER A 198 7.21 9.52 7.72
N PRO A 199 5.95 9.58 7.23
CA PRO A 199 5.16 8.37 7.07
C PRO A 199 5.75 7.46 5.97
N LEU A 200 6.61 8.00 5.11
CA LEU A 200 7.20 7.22 4.03
C LEU A 200 8.33 6.30 4.50
N SER A 201 8.93 6.58 5.66
CA SER A 201 10.08 5.81 6.19
C SER A 201 9.71 4.56 6.96
N LYS A 202 8.47 4.07 6.83
CA LYS A 202 7.90 3.08 7.74
C LYS A 202 7.39 1.86 6.97
N LEU A 203 7.35 0.74 7.66
CA LEU A 203 6.65 -0.47 7.26
C LEU A 203 5.36 -0.60 8.08
N TYR A 204 4.28 -0.97 7.42
CA TYR A 204 2.94 -0.97 7.98
C TYR A 204 2.39 -2.39 8.03
N LYS A 205 1.92 -2.81 9.21
CA LYS A 205 1.29 -4.12 9.42
C LYS A 205 -0.12 -3.94 9.95
N SER A 206 -1.05 -4.74 9.45
CA SER A 206 -2.40 -4.78 10.01
C SER A 206 -2.43 -5.62 11.28
N THR A 207 -3.26 -5.26 12.26
CA THR A 207 -3.49 -6.09 13.45
C THR A 207 -4.43 -7.28 13.20
N GLY A 208 -5.02 -7.37 12.01
CA GLY A 208 -5.91 -8.46 11.58
C GLY A 208 -6.24 -8.39 10.09
N SER A 209 -7.32 -9.04 9.66
CA SER A 209 -7.76 -9.07 8.25
C SER A 209 -9.21 -8.62 8.03
N PRO A 210 -9.69 -7.53 8.68
CA PRO A 210 -11.12 -7.18 8.65
C PRO A 210 -11.67 -6.91 7.24
N THR A 211 -10.86 -6.37 6.33
CA THR A 211 -11.28 -6.05 4.96
C THR A 211 -11.39 -7.34 4.13
N LEU A 212 -10.36 -8.19 4.18
CA LEU A 212 -10.37 -9.51 3.55
C LEU A 212 -11.51 -10.39 4.08
N ASP A 213 -11.72 -10.40 5.39
CA ASP A 213 -12.78 -11.17 6.06
C ASP A 213 -14.17 -10.70 5.59
N ALA A 214 -14.38 -9.39 5.49
CA ALA A 214 -15.62 -8.80 5.00
C ALA A 214 -15.87 -9.14 3.53
N LEU A 215 -14.85 -9.04 2.68
CA LEU A 215 -14.94 -9.40 1.26
C LEU A 215 -15.23 -10.88 1.06
N SER A 216 -14.55 -11.74 1.82
CA SER A 216 -14.74 -13.20 1.79
C SER A 216 -16.15 -13.57 2.25
N SER A 217 -16.58 -13.05 3.41
CA SER A 217 -17.91 -13.31 3.96
C SER A 217 -19.05 -12.84 3.05
N ALA A 218 -18.81 -11.79 2.26
CA ALA A 218 -19.78 -11.27 1.29
C ALA A 218 -19.72 -11.99 -0.07
N GLY A 219 -18.83 -12.96 -0.27
CA GLY A 219 -18.62 -13.61 -1.58
C GLY A 219 -18.07 -12.67 -2.66
N ARG A 220 -17.38 -11.61 -2.24
CA ARG A 220 -16.82 -10.55 -3.09
C ARG A 220 -15.33 -10.71 -3.37
N LEU A 221 -14.62 -11.55 -2.62
CA LEU A 221 -13.22 -11.89 -2.88
C LEU A 221 -13.12 -13.07 -3.85
N VAL A 222 -12.30 -12.93 -4.89
CA VAL A 222 -11.91 -14.00 -5.81
C VAL A 222 -10.39 -14.11 -5.76
N LYS A 223 -9.88 -15.27 -5.34
CA LYS A 223 -8.44 -15.57 -5.43
C LYS A 223 -8.17 -16.17 -6.81
N LEU A 224 -7.17 -15.64 -7.51
CA LEU A 224 -6.77 -16.08 -8.85
C LEU A 224 -5.77 -17.24 -8.79
#